data_AF-A0A953TB86-F1
#
_entry.id   AF-A0A953TB86-F1
#
_cell.length_a   1.000
_cell.length_b   1.000
_cell.length_c   1.000
_cell.angle_alpha   90.00
_cell.angle_beta   90.00
_cell.angle_gamma   90.00
#
_symmetry.space_group_name_H-M   'P 1'
#
loop_
_entity.id
_entity.type
_entity.pdbx_description
1 polymer ?
#
loop_
_entity_poly.entity_id
_entity_poly.type
_entity_poly.pdbx_seq_one_letter_code
_entity_poly.pdbx_strand_id
1 'polypeptide(L)'
;MPAPALQETGNSISLAEYRQHLAGIAGQIESLQEHPEQASGIASSIPDNEKVVADGRQFVVHNRDLKNDLALLVTADPVKRATLLPRVRKYVQSLIAEAAAYDKSASDRQQAHDKLDAILSRREFETVQGLSLMDRLKARVFRWLSRILSGIHLSGGRFDVVQVLVYGVALSALGALLVWTIMRLVKPDEKVPVREIIPFSPSARGWRSWLAEAQSLGQHQDWRNAIHLAYWAGIAFLEEHGAWKPNRARTPREYLRLVGAWTPQHPPLVALTRKFETVWYGDRPAGETDFRETLGELERLGCR
;
A
#
# COMPACT_ATOMS: atom_id res chain seq x y z
N MET A 1 1.93 37.88 -21.04
CA MET A 1 3.17 38.02 -20.24
C MET A 1 3.28 36.84 -19.29
N PRO A 2 4.13 35.85 -19.59
CA PRO A 2 4.44 34.80 -18.63
C PRO A 2 5.59 35.25 -17.72
N ALA A 3 5.44 35.01 -16.42
CA ALA A 3 6.43 35.31 -15.40
C ALA A 3 7.74 34.56 -15.67
N PRO A 4 8.92 35.17 -15.44
CA PRO A 4 10.19 34.50 -15.62
C PRO A 4 10.34 33.42 -14.53
N ALA A 5 10.44 32.17 -14.97
CA ALA A 5 10.86 31.06 -14.13
C ALA A 5 12.28 31.35 -13.63
N LEU A 6 12.42 31.61 -12.33
CA LEU A 6 13.72 31.69 -11.66
C LEU A 6 14.37 30.30 -11.77
N GLN A 7 15.31 30.19 -12.71
CA GLN A 7 16.25 29.09 -12.80
C GLN A 7 17.25 29.23 -11.63
N GLU A 8 16.87 28.74 -10.45
CA GLU A 8 17.86 28.40 -9.43
C GLU A 8 18.53 27.08 -9.84
N THR A 9 19.76 27.20 -10.31
CA THR A 9 20.67 26.09 -10.61
C THR A 9 21.08 25.38 -9.31
N GLY A 10 20.15 24.63 -8.71
CA GLY A 10 20.47 23.69 -7.64
C GLY A 10 20.69 22.32 -8.24
N ASN A 11 21.94 21.96 -8.58
CA ASN A 11 22.29 20.59 -8.92
C ASN A 11 21.82 19.69 -7.76
N SER A 12 21.01 18.67 -8.07
CA SER A 12 20.64 17.66 -7.10
C SER A 12 21.84 16.76 -6.84
N ILE A 13 22.28 16.68 -5.59
CA ILE A 13 23.45 15.92 -5.17
C ILE A 13 22.98 14.68 -4.40
N SER A 14 23.63 13.54 -4.57
CA SER A 14 23.32 12.33 -3.82
C SER A 14 23.71 12.47 -2.35
N LEU A 15 23.08 11.70 -1.45
CA LEU A 15 23.46 11.68 -0.03
C LEU A 15 24.95 11.37 0.19
N ALA A 16 25.54 10.50 -0.64
CA ALA A 16 26.96 10.13 -0.55
C ALA A 16 27.89 11.31 -0.91
N GLU A 17 27.60 11.99 -2.02
CA GLU A 17 28.32 13.19 -2.44
C GLU A 17 28.15 14.33 -1.43
N TYR A 18 26.95 14.51 -0.87
CA TYR A 18 26.68 15.49 0.19
C TYR A 18 27.52 15.23 1.45
N ARG A 19 27.68 13.96 1.86
CA ARG A 19 28.56 13.60 2.99
C ARG A 19 30.03 13.91 2.71
N GLN A 20 30.50 13.62 1.50
CA GLN A 20 31.88 13.93 1.10
C GLN A 20 32.11 15.44 1.08
N HIS A 21 31.12 16.22 0.61
CA HIS A 21 31.13 17.66 0.63
C HIS A 21 31.23 18.21 2.07
N LEU A 22 30.37 17.73 2.98
CA LEU A 22 30.41 18.12 4.41
C LEU A 22 31.73 17.75 5.10
N ALA A 23 32.33 16.60 4.77
CA ALA A 23 33.63 16.21 5.31
C ALA A 23 34.76 17.13 4.86
N GLY A 24 34.72 17.59 3.59
CA GLY A 24 35.63 18.59 3.07
C GLY A 24 35.50 19.94 3.80
N ILE A 25 34.25 20.42 3.98
CA ILE A 25 33.96 21.65 4.72
C ILE A 25 34.44 21.54 6.18
N ALA A 26 34.23 20.40 6.84
CA ALA A 26 34.69 20.18 8.21
C ALA A 26 36.22 20.31 8.33
N GLY A 27 36.97 19.74 7.40
CA GLY A 27 38.44 19.88 7.37
C GLY A 27 38.90 21.32 7.15
N GLN A 28 38.21 22.08 6.29
CA GLN A 28 38.50 23.50 6.08
C GLN A 28 38.15 24.37 7.30
N ILE A 29 37.11 24.01 8.06
CA ILE A 29 36.74 24.72 9.30
C ILE A 29 37.80 24.51 10.40
N GLU A 30 38.52 23.40 10.38
CA GLU A 30 39.62 23.18 11.33
C GLU A 30 40.79 24.15 11.10
N SER A 31 41.12 24.49 9.84
CA SER A 31 42.18 25.46 9.52
C SER A 31 41.80 26.92 9.82
N LEU A 32 40.52 27.23 10.02
CA LEU A 32 40.05 28.58 10.37
C LEU A 32 40.51 29.07 11.74
N GLN A 33 40.98 28.18 12.60
CA GLN A 33 41.56 28.56 13.88
C GLN A 33 42.88 29.34 13.69
N GLU A 34 43.65 28.98 12.68
CA GLU A 34 44.95 29.59 12.35
C GLU A 34 44.83 30.65 11.25
N HIS A 35 43.89 30.46 10.31
CA HIS A 35 43.68 31.32 9.13
C HIS A 35 42.22 31.79 8.98
N PRO A 36 41.75 32.72 9.84
CA PRO A 36 40.35 33.19 9.83
C PRO A 36 39.94 33.90 8.53
N GLU A 37 40.89 34.43 7.77
CA GLU A 37 40.68 35.05 6.46
C GLU A 37 40.06 34.10 5.42
N GLN A 38 40.30 32.79 5.56
CA GLN A 38 39.80 31.75 4.65
C GLN A 38 38.29 31.51 4.80
N ALA A 39 37.67 31.97 5.90
CA ALA A 39 36.25 31.76 6.18
C ALA A 39 35.35 32.35 5.09
N SER A 40 35.76 33.47 4.48
CA SER A 40 35.07 34.10 3.36
C SER A 40 35.03 33.21 2.11
N GLY A 41 36.16 32.59 1.76
CA GLY A 41 36.27 31.66 0.63
C GLY A 41 35.42 30.41 0.82
N ILE A 42 35.39 29.87 2.04
CA ILE A 42 34.53 28.72 2.39
C ILE A 42 33.05 29.11 2.26
N ALA A 43 32.65 30.26 2.81
CA ALA A 43 31.27 30.73 2.71
C ALA A 43 30.81 30.92 1.25
N SER A 44 31.69 31.43 0.38
CA SER A 44 31.39 31.58 -1.06
C SER A 44 31.27 30.25 -1.81
N SER A 45 31.95 29.20 -1.34
CA SER A 45 31.89 27.87 -1.97
C SER A 45 30.61 27.08 -1.63
N ILE A 46 29.91 27.45 -0.57
CA ILE A 46 28.72 26.75 -0.09
C ILE A 46 27.47 27.37 -0.75
N PRO A 47 26.61 26.58 -1.44
CA PRO A 47 25.36 27.05 -2.00
C PRO A 47 24.34 27.38 -0.90
N ASP A 48 23.46 28.36 -1.13
CA ASP A 48 22.46 28.80 -0.15
C ASP A 48 21.43 27.69 0.16
N ASN A 49 21.04 26.96 -0.88
CA ASN A 49 20.13 25.82 -0.82
C ASN A 49 20.77 24.65 -1.57
N GLU A 50 20.90 23.52 -0.90
CA GLU A 50 21.41 22.29 -1.50
C GLU A 50 20.30 21.24 -1.55
N LYS A 51 20.05 20.69 -2.74
CA LYS A 51 19.03 19.67 -2.96
C LYS A 51 19.69 18.29 -2.84
N VAL A 52 19.44 17.60 -1.73
CA VAL A 52 19.99 16.27 -1.46
C VAL A 52 18.95 15.22 -1.81
N VAL A 53 19.30 14.27 -2.68
CA VAL A 53 18.44 13.14 -3.04
C VAL A 53 18.89 11.88 -2.29
N ALA A 54 17.96 11.27 -1.56
CA ALA A 54 18.19 10.03 -0.81
C ALA A 54 16.93 9.15 -0.86
N ASP A 55 17.06 7.87 -1.24
CA ASP A 55 15.97 6.89 -1.23
C ASP A 55 14.69 7.38 -1.97
N GLY A 56 14.86 8.03 -3.12
CA GLY A 56 13.77 8.62 -3.91
C GLY A 56 13.09 9.85 -3.29
N ARG A 57 13.56 10.31 -2.14
CA ARG A 57 13.11 11.56 -1.48
C ARG A 57 14.11 12.68 -1.73
N GLN A 58 13.58 13.89 -1.85
CA GLN A 58 14.37 15.09 -2.05
C GLN A 58 14.29 15.96 -0.81
N PHE A 59 15.44 16.29 -0.25
CA PHE A 59 15.61 17.18 0.90
C PHE A 59 16.23 18.50 0.42
N VAL A 60 15.80 19.61 1.01
CA VAL A 60 16.42 20.91 0.80
C VAL A 60 17.13 21.28 2.08
N VAL A 61 18.46 21.36 2.03
CA VAL A 61 19.29 21.83 3.14
C VAL A 61 19.56 23.31 2.95
N HIS A 62 19.24 24.11 3.96
CA HIS A 62 19.46 25.55 3.96
C HIS A 62 20.77 25.88 4.67
N ASN A 63 21.76 26.40 3.93
CA ASN A 63 23.09 26.72 4.47
C ASN A 63 23.25 28.20 4.85
N ARG A 64 22.17 28.99 4.84
CA ARG A 64 22.21 30.44 5.08
C ARG A 64 22.79 30.80 6.45
N ASP A 65 22.41 30.05 7.49
CA ASP A 65 22.89 30.30 8.85
C ASP A 65 24.40 30.01 8.97
N LEU A 66 24.87 28.93 8.34
CA LEU A 66 26.30 28.60 8.28
C LEU A 66 27.11 29.68 7.56
N LYS A 67 26.60 30.20 6.43
CA LYS A 67 27.27 31.28 5.69
C LYS A 67 27.32 32.58 6.49
N ASN A 68 26.24 32.90 7.21
CA ASN A 68 26.21 34.07 8.09
C ASN A 68 27.22 33.93 9.23
N ASP A 69 27.28 32.77 9.88
CA ASP A 69 28.24 32.51 10.96
C ASP A 69 29.71 32.56 10.45
N LEU A 70 29.98 32.04 9.25
CA LEU A 70 31.29 32.12 8.60
C LEU A 70 31.67 33.57 8.21
N ALA A 71 30.71 34.37 7.73
CA ALA A 71 30.94 35.78 7.45
C ALA A 71 31.21 36.59 8.72
N LEU A 72 30.50 36.31 9.81
CA LEU A 72 30.71 36.94 11.11
C LEU A 72 32.09 36.62 11.69
N LEU A 73 32.61 35.41 11.45
CA LEU A 73 33.96 35.00 11.89
C LEU A 73 35.07 35.89 11.33
N VAL A 74 34.93 36.39 10.09
CA VAL A 74 35.93 37.28 9.46
C VAL A 74 36.01 38.63 10.18
N THR A 75 34.87 39.17 10.59
CA THR A 75 34.77 40.52 11.21
C THR A 75 34.84 40.50 12.74
N ALA A 76 34.76 39.33 13.37
CA ALA A 76 34.65 39.21 14.82
C ALA A 76 35.97 39.46 15.56
N ASP A 77 35.87 40.00 16.77
CA ASP A 77 36.98 40.14 17.71
C ASP A 77 37.51 38.75 18.14
N PRO A 78 38.79 38.61 18.57
CA PRO A 78 39.37 37.32 18.97
C PRO A 78 38.54 36.55 20.01
N VAL A 79 37.93 37.28 20.95
CA VAL A 79 37.07 36.72 22.02
C VAL A 79 35.76 36.13 21.44
N LYS A 80 35.15 36.81 20.46
CA LYS A 80 33.94 36.32 19.78
C LYS A 80 34.25 35.18 18.81
N ARG A 81 35.42 35.20 18.16
CA ARG A 81 35.89 34.08 17.33
C ARG A 81 36.04 32.78 18.12
N ALA A 82 36.59 32.87 19.33
CA ALA A 82 36.74 31.72 20.23
C ALA A 82 35.39 31.07 20.62
N THR A 83 34.28 31.80 20.59
CA THR A 83 32.94 31.25 20.87
C THR A 83 32.17 30.83 19.62
N LEU A 84 32.38 31.51 18.49
CA LEU A 84 31.72 31.20 17.22
C LEU A 84 32.29 29.95 16.53
N LEU A 85 33.60 29.74 16.55
CA LEU A 85 34.23 28.62 15.85
C LEU A 85 33.76 27.24 16.37
N PRO A 86 33.66 26.99 17.69
CA PRO A 86 33.08 25.75 18.20
C PRO A 86 31.61 25.54 17.80
N ARG A 87 30.83 26.62 17.68
CA ARG A 87 29.42 26.56 17.25
C ARG A 87 29.32 26.09 15.80
N VAL A 88 30.11 26.70 14.91
CA VAL A 88 30.18 26.33 13.48
C VAL A 88 30.63 24.88 13.33
N ARG A 89 31.68 24.47 14.05
CA ARG A 89 32.18 23.09 14.06
C ARG A 89 31.10 22.10 14.52
N LYS A 90 30.41 22.41 15.62
CA LYS A 90 29.33 21.56 16.15
C LYS A 90 28.17 21.43 15.16
N TYR A 91 27.81 22.52 14.48
CA TYR A 91 26.76 22.50 13.46
C TYR A 91 27.12 21.56 12.29
N VAL A 92 28.31 21.71 11.70
CA VAL A 92 28.75 20.82 10.60
C VAL A 92 28.86 19.36 11.05
N GLN A 93 29.39 19.10 12.25
CA GLN A 93 29.42 17.75 12.82
C GLN A 93 28.02 17.15 13.00
N SER A 94 27.03 17.96 13.39
CA SER A 94 25.65 17.49 13.51
C SER A 94 25.04 17.10 12.16
N LEU A 95 25.32 17.87 11.10
CA LEU A 95 24.88 17.53 9.74
C LEU A 95 25.52 16.23 9.23
N ILE A 96 26.81 16.02 9.50
CA ILE A 96 27.50 14.77 9.16
C ILE A 96 26.87 13.58 9.88
N ALA A 97 26.58 13.72 11.17
CA ALA A 97 25.97 12.66 11.97
C ALA A 97 24.54 12.33 11.50
N GLU A 98 23.74 13.35 11.19
CA GLU A 98 22.38 13.18 10.67
C GLU A 98 22.36 12.49 9.31
N ALA A 99 23.24 12.90 8.40
CA ALA A 99 23.39 12.25 7.10
C ALA A 99 23.83 10.77 7.22
N ALA A 100 24.72 10.46 8.17
CA ALA A 100 25.14 9.07 8.44
C ALA A 100 24.02 8.22 9.07
N ALA A 101 23.21 8.79 9.96
CA ALA A 101 22.07 8.11 10.56
C ALA A 101 20.98 7.77 9.52
N TYR A 102 20.77 8.65 8.55
CA TYR A 102 19.84 8.41 7.45
C TYR A 102 20.28 7.22 6.58
N ASP A 103 21.56 7.15 6.21
CA ASP A 103 22.14 6.07 5.41
C ASP A 103 22.02 4.70 6.10
N LYS A 104 22.31 4.65 7.41
CA LYS A 104 22.11 3.44 8.22
C LYS A 104 20.65 2.99 8.22
N SER A 105 19.72 3.93 8.39
CA SER A 105 18.27 3.64 8.39
C SER A 105 17.76 3.15 7.03
N ALA A 106 18.31 3.69 5.94
CA ALA A 106 18.00 3.26 4.58
C ALA A 106 18.53 1.84 4.32
N SER A 107 19.78 1.55 4.71
CA SER A 107 20.38 0.21 4.60
C SER A 107 19.62 -0.83 5.42
N ASP A 108 19.24 -0.51 6.66
CA ASP A 108 18.45 -1.43 7.52
C ASP A 108 17.08 -1.75 6.91
N ARG A 109 16.43 -0.76 6.29
CA ARG A 109 15.15 -0.95 5.58
C ARG A 109 15.33 -1.83 4.35
N GLN A 110 16.36 -1.60 3.55
CA GLN A 110 16.67 -2.43 2.39
C GLN A 110 16.93 -3.88 2.80
N GLN A 111 17.74 -4.10 3.85
CA GLN A 111 17.98 -5.43 4.39
C GLN A 111 16.71 -6.11 4.93
N ALA A 112 15.77 -5.34 5.50
CA ALA A 112 14.47 -5.86 5.92
C ALA A 112 13.60 -6.27 4.71
N HIS A 113 13.61 -5.49 3.63
CA HIS A 113 12.97 -5.84 2.37
C HIS A 113 13.59 -7.08 1.73
N ASP A 114 14.92 -7.15 1.65
CA ASP A 114 15.61 -8.32 1.08
C ASP A 114 15.32 -9.59 1.90
N LYS A 115 15.25 -9.48 3.24
CA LYS A 115 14.82 -10.57 4.12
C LYS A 115 13.36 -10.95 3.91
N LEU A 116 12.48 -9.97 3.73
CA LEU A 116 11.06 -10.20 3.44
C LEU A 116 10.91 -10.93 2.10
N ASP A 117 11.58 -10.48 1.05
CA ASP A 117 11.57 -11.11 -0.27
C ASP A 117 12.15 -12.52 -0.23
N ALA A 118 13.22 -12.73 0.56
CA ALA A 118 13.77 -14.07 0.80
C ALA A 118 12.81 -14.99 1.58
N ILE A 119 11.92 -14.44 2.42
CA ILE A 119 10.87 -15.22 3.11
C ILE A 119 9.71 -15.49 2.14
N LEU A 120 9.23 -14.49 1.41
CA LEU A 120 8.11 -14.59 0.47
C LEU A 120 8.43 -15.47 -0.75
N SER A 121 9.71 -15.61 -1.12
CA SER A 121 10.18 -16.51 -2.17
C SER A 121 10.34 -17.97 -1.72
N ARG A 122 10.10 -18.29 -0.44
CA ARG A 122 10.11 -19.68 0.03
C ARG A 122 8.93 -20.45 -0.56
N ARG A 123 9.17 -21.72 -0.83
CA ARG A 123 8.21 -22.68 -1.40
C ARG A 123 6.89 -22.79 -0.64
N GLU A 124 6.88 -22.45 0.64
CA GLU A 124 5.69 -22.40 1.50
C GLU A 124 4.76 -21.20 1.20
N PHE A 125 5.27 -20.12 0.62
CA PHE A 125 4.53 -18.92 0.22
C PHE A 125 4.31 -18.81 -1.31
N GLU A 126 4.89 -19.73 -2.09
CA GLU A 126 4.79 -19.81 -3.55
C GLU A 126 3.35 -20.04 -4.05
N THR A 127 2.46 -20.58 -3.19
CA THR A 127 1.03 -20.78 -3.49
C THR A 127 0.25 -19.47 -3.65
N VAL A 128 0.79 -18.33 -3.16
CA VAL A 128 0.09 -17.03 -3.17
C VAL A 128 0.63 -16.05 -4.23
N GLN A 129 1.78 -16.33 -4.86
CA GLN A 129 2.30 -15.51 -5.96
C GLN A 129 1.83 -16.03 -7.33
N GLY A 130 0.75 -15.44 -7.83
CA GLY A 130 0.20 -15.68 -9.17
C GLY A 130 1.05 -15.10 -10.32
N LEU A 131 2.31 -15.50 -10.48
CA LEU A 131 3.09 -15.26 -11.70
C LEU A 131 3.55 -16.57 -12.33
N SER A 132 2.70 -17.15 -13.19
CA SER A 132 3.13 -17.98 -14.34
C SER A 132 1.94 -18.43 -15.20
N LEU A 133 0.71 -18.45 -14.65
CA LEU A 133 -0.47 -18.90 -15.39
C LEU A 133 -0.88 -17.91 -16.48
N MET A 134 -0.85 -16.61 -16.18
CA MET A 134 -1.26 -15.56 -17.12
C MET A 134 -0.29 -15.43 -18.30
N ASP A 135 1.01 -15.55 -18.06
CA ASP A 135 2.02 -15.47 -19.14
C ASP A 135 2.04 -16.72 -20.02
N ARG A 136 1.80 -17.91 -19.45
CA ARG A 136 1.59 -19.13 -20.25
C ARG A 136 0.30 -19.07 -21.07
N LEU A 137 -0.76 -18.47 -20.54
CA LEU A 137 -2.02 -18.28 -21.27
C LEU A 137 -1.84 -17.29 -22.43
N LYS A 138 -1.23 -16.13 -22.17
CA LYS A 138 -0.91 -15.11 -23.18
C LYS A 138 -0.05 -15.69 -24.29
N ALA A 139 1.01 -16.43 -23.96
CA ALA A 139 1.88 -17.07 -24.94
C ALA A 139 1.14 -18.10 -25.81
N ARG A 140 0.15 -18.82 -25.25
CA ARG A 140 -0.64 -19.79 -26.01
C ARG A 140 -1.67 -19.12 -26.92
N VAL A 141 -2.30 -18.04 -26.45
CA VAL A 141 -3.23 -17.22 -27.23
C VAL A 141 -2.52 -16.52 -28.39
N PHE A 142 -1.34 -15.93 -28.16
CA PHE A 142 -0.58 -15.23 -29.21
C PHE A 142 -0.09 -16.18 -30.33
N ARG A 143 0.35 -17.38 -29.96
CA ARG A 143 0.72 -18.43 -30.93
C ARG A 143 -0.50 -18.95 -31.71
N TRP A 144 -1.66 -19.01 -31.08
CA TRP A 144 -2.90 -19.39 -31.76
C TRP A 144 -3.34 -18.30 -32.74
N LEU A 145 -3.34 -17.04 -32.31
CA LEU A 145 -3.74 -15.90 -33.13
C LEU A 145 -2.84 -15.71 -34.36
N SER A 146 -1.53 -15.85 -34.19
CA SER A 146 -0.56 -15.77 -35.31
C SER A 146 -0.73 -16.89 -36.34
N ARG A 147 -1.09 -18.12 -35.93
CA ARG A 147 -1.41 -19.20 -36.89
C ARG A 147 -2.66 -18.93 -37.70
N ILE A 148 -3.67 -18.33 -37.08
CA ILE A 148 -4.91 -17.98 -37.78
C ILE A 148 -4.66 -16.82 -38.74
N LEU A 149 -3.92 -15.80 -38.30
CA LEU A 149 -3.62 -14.64 -39.14
C LEU A 149 -2.70 -14.97 -40.33
N SER A 150 -1.75 -15.89 -40.15
CA SER A 150 -0.85 -16.32 -41.24
C SER A 150 -1.52 -17.19 -42.30
N GLY A 151 -2.67 -17.80 -42.00
CA GLY A 151 -3.48 -18.52 -42.99
C GLY A 151 -4.41 -17.62 -43.81
N ILE A 152 -4.52 -16.34 -43.47
CA ILE A 152 -5.45 -15.39 -44.11
C ILE A 152 -4.70 -14.64 -45.23
N HIS A 153 -4.42 -15.33 -46.32
CA HIS A 153 -4.19 -14.67 -47.60
C HIS A 153 -5.56 -14.36 -48.22
N LEU A 154 -5.99 -13.09 -48.14
CA LEU A 154 -7.14 -12.60 -48.92
C LEU A 154 -6.75 -12.57 -50.40
N SER A 155 -6.86 -13.71 -51.07
CA SER A 155 -6.95 -13.76 -52.53
C SER A 155 -8.40 -13.48 -52.92
N GLY A 156 -8.60 -12.45 -53.73
CA GLY A 156 -9.90 -11.88 -54.00
C GLY A 156 -10.85 -12.77 -54.81
N GLY A 157 -12.15 -12.51 -54.62
CA GLY A 157 -13.11 -12.62 -55.72
C GLY A 157 -13.89 -13.93 -55.83
N ARG A 158 -14.62 -14.31 -54.79
CA ARG A 158 -15.95 -14.97 -54.76
C ARG A 158 -16.16 -15.51 -53.34
N PHE A 159 -17.37 -15.38 -52.77
CA PHE A 159 -17.68 -15.98 -51.47
C PHE A 159 -17.55 -17.50 -51.58
N ASP A 160 -16.35 -17.99 -51.31
CA ASP A 160 -15.96 -19.38 -51.41
C ASP A 160 -16.60 -20.11 -50.23
N VAL A 161 -17.22 -21.26 -50.50
CA VAL A 161 -17.85 -22.11 -49.46
C VAL A 161 -16.82 -22.44 -48.38
N VAL A 162 -15.54 -22.48 -48.75
CA VAL A 162 -14.39 -22.63 -47.86
C VAL A 162 -14.33 -21.50 -46.81
N GLN A 163 -14.61 -20.26 -47.19
CA GLN A 163 -14.57 -19.11 -46.28
C GLN A 163 -15.69 -19.18 -45.22
N VAL A 164 -16.90 -19.59 -45.62
CA VAL A 164 -18.01 -19.81 -44.67
C VAL A 164 -17.70 -20.96 -43.71
N LEU A 165 -17.09 -22.03 -44.23
CA LEU A 165 -16.71 -23.19 -43.42
C LEU A 165 -15.59 -22.85 -42.42
N VAL A 166 -14.60 -22.05 -42.84
CA VAL A 166 -13.53 -21.55 -41.95
C VAL A 166 -14.09 -20.64 -40.86
N TYR A 167 -14.98 -19.70 -41.19
CA TYR A 167 -15.61 -18.84 -40.18
C TYR A 167 -16.55 -19.62 -39.24
N GLY A 168 -17.28 -20.61 -39.74
CA GLY A 168 -18.12 -21.48 -38.92
C GLY A 168 -17.30 -22.29 -37.90
N VAL A 169 -16.18 -22.87 -38.34
CA VAL A 169 -15.26 -23.60 -37.44
C VAL A 169 -14.62 -22.65 -36.44
N ALA A 170 -14.18 -21.46 -36.86
CA ALA A 170 -13.61 -20.46 -35.96
C ALA A 170 -14.60 -19.98 -34.88
N LEU A 171 -15.85 -19.70 -35.28
CA LEU A 171 -16.90 -19.26 -34.34
C LEU A 171 -17.28 -20.37 -33.35
N SER A 172 -17.38 -21.62 -33.82
CA SER A 172 -17.67 -22.77 -32.95
C SER A 172 -16.53 -23.03 -31.96
N ALA A 173 -15.27 -22.92 -32.38
CA ALA A 173 -14.11 -23.04 -31.51
C ALA A 173 -14.05 -21.92 -30.47
N LEU A 174 -14.40 -20.69 -30.87
CA LEU A 174 -14.48 -19.55 -29.97
C LEU A 174 -15.59 -19.74 -28.93
N GLY A 175 -16.78 -20.19 -29.35
CA GLY A 175 -17.89 -20.50 -28.46
C GLY A 175 -17.55 -21.62 -27.47
N ALA A 176 -16.93 -22.71 -27.93
CA ALA A 176 -16.51 -23.81 -27.08
C ALA A 176 -15.43 -23.39 -26.07
N LEU A 177 -14.48 -22.54 -26.47
CA LEU A 177 -13.48 -21.96 -25.57
C LEU A 177 -14.15 -21.10 -24.49
N LEU A 178 -15.11 -20.27 -24.88
CA LEU A 178 -15.83 -19.37 -23.98
C LEU A 178 -16.65 -20.18 -22.95
N VAL A 179 -17.39 -21.19 -23.41
CA VAL A 179 -18.11 -22.14 -22.54
C VAL A 179 -17.13 -22.88 -21.63
N TRP A 180 -16.02 -23.40 -22.15
CA TRP A 180 -15.00 -24.08 -21.35
C TRP A 180 -14.38 -23.17 -20.29
N THR A 181 -14.12 -21.90 -20.60
CA THR A 181 -13.65 -20.93 -19.61
C THR A 181 -14.70 -20.64 -18.56
N ILE A 182 -15.97 -20.43 -18.93
CA ILE A 182 -17.05 -20.21 -17.96
C ILE A 182 -17.21 -21.43 -17.06
N MET A 183 -17.24 -22.65 -17.61
CA MET A 183 -17.33 -23.89 -16.83
C MET A 183 -16.11 -24.12 -15.93
N ARG A 184 -14.94 -23.57 -16.28
CA ARG A 184 -13.73 -23.68 -15.47
C ARG A 184 -13.63 -22.60 -14.38
N LEU A 185 -14.23 -21.42 -14.61
CA LEU A 185 -14.36 -20.36 -13.61
C LEU A 185 -15.52 -20.63 -12.63
N VAL A 186 -16.59 -21.27 -13.09
CA VAL A 186 -17.68 -21.76 -12.25
C VAL A 186 -17.28 -23.16 -11.75
N LYS A 187 -16.44 -23.21 -10.72
CA LYS A 187 -16.16 -24.47 -10.03
C LYS A 187 -17.45 -24.98 -9.37
N PRO A 188 -17.86 -26.25 -9.55
CA PRO A 188 -18.82 -26.88 -8.64
C PRO A 188 -18.19 -26.97 -7.24
N ASP A 189 -19.00 -26.64 -6.24
CA ASP A 189 -18.61 -26.47 -4.84
C ASP A 189 -18.11 -27.79 -4.24
N GLU A 190 -16.79 -27.99 -4.27
CA GLU A 190 -16.13 -29.14 -3.66
C GLU A 190 -15.83 -28.78 -2.21
N LYS A 191 -16.57 -29.42 -1.30
CA LYS A 191 -16.51 -29.23 0.15
C LYS A 191 -15.08 -29.41 0.66
N VAL A 192 -14.42 -28.32 1.05
CA VAL A 192 -13.14 -28.32 1.78
C VAL A 192 -13.38 -27.78 3.20
N PRO A 193 -12.87 -28.45 4.26
CA PRO A 193 -13.13 -28.05 5.64
C PRO A 193 -12.40 -26.74 5.96
N VAL A 194 -13.18 -25.77 6.44
CA VAL A 194 -12.80 -24.39 6.69
C VAL A 194 -11.90 -24.28 7.93
N ARG A 195 -10.66 -23.88 7.71
CA ARG A 195 -9.91 -23.07 8.69
C ARG A 195 -9.20 -21.97 7.89
N GLU A 196 -9.99 -20.99 7.44
CA GLU A 196 -9.50 -19.89 6.63
C GLU A 196 -9.69 -18.58 7.40
N ILE A 197 -8.60 -17.83 7.54
CA ILE A 197 -8.61 -16.43 7.94
C ILE A 197 -9.10 -15.68 6.70
N ILE A 198 -10.42 -15.50 6.57
CA ILE A 198 -11.02 -14.93 5.36
C ILE A 198 -11.05 -13.40 5.48
N PRO A 199 -10.42 -12.64 4.55
CA PRO A 199 -10.74 -11.24 4.34
C PRO A 199 -12.08 -11.17 3.60
N PHE A 200 -13.19 -11.13 4.36
CA PHE A 200 -14.55 -11.18 3.82
C PHE A 200 -15.01 -9.83 3.23
N SER A 201 -15.57 -9.87 2.02
CA SER A 201 -16.46 -8.81 1.50
C SER A 201 -17.90 -9.16 1.88
N PRO A 202 -18.63 -8.31 2.62
CA PRO A 202 -20.02 -8.56 3.01
C PRO A 202 -20.93 -8.88 1.81
N SER A 203 -20.70 -8.18 0.69
CA SER A 203 -21.45 -8.24 -0.58
C SER A 203 -21.25 -9.49 -1.43
N ALA A 204 -20.27 -10.35 -1.13
CA ALA A 204 -20.05 -11.54 -1.96
C ALA A 204 -21.21 -12.56 -1.82
N ARG A 205 -21.98 -12.43 -0.73
CA ARG A 205 -23.03 -13.36 -0.34
C ARG A 205 -24.18 -12.59 0.32
N GLY A 206 -25.43 -12.92 -0.01
CA GLY A 206 -26.60 -12.19 0.50
C GLY A 206 -26.82 -12.37 2.01
N TRP A 207 -27.31 -11.34 2.70
CA TRP A 207 -27.41 -11.31 4.18
C TRP A 207 -28.18 -12.49 4.79
N ARG A 208 -29.22 -13.00 4.11
CA ARG A 208 -30.03 -14.13 4.60
C ARG A 208 -29.21 -15.41 4.70
N SER A 209 -28.29 -15.60 3.77
CA SER A 209 -27.44 -16.79 3.76
C SER A 209 -26.35 -16.70 4.82
N TRP A 210 -25.86 -15.50 5.16
CA TRP A 210 -25.02 -15.29 6.34
C TRP A 210 -25.75 -15.62 7.63
N LEU A 211 -27.00 -15.14 7.76
CA LEU A 211 -27.82 -15.40 8.93
C LEU A 211 -28.15 -16.88 9.10
N ALA A 212 -28.49 -17.59 8.02
CA ALA A 212 -28.77 -19.02 8.06
C ALA A 212 -27.56 -19.85 8.53
N GLU A 213 -26.35 -19.48 8.09
CA GLU A 213 -25.14 -20.15 8.52
C GLU A 213 -24.77 -19.80 9.97
N ALA A 214 -24.94 -18.54 10.37
CA ALA A 214 -24.79 -18.12 11.77
C ALA A 214 -25.71 -18.94 12.70
N GLN A 215 -26.97 -19.13 12.32
CA GLN A 215 -27.91 -19.96 13.06
C GLN A 215 -27.48 -21.43 13.10
N SER A 216 -27.01 -21.98 11.99
CA SER A 216 -26.48 -23.34 11.95
C SER A 216 -25.28 -23.52 12.89
N LEU A 217 -24.31 -22.59 12.89
CA LEU A 217 -23.17 -22.63 13.81
C LEU A 217 -23.60 -22.50 15.27
N GLY A 218 -24.61 -21.67 15.55
CA GLY A 218 -25.23 -21.57 16.88
C GLY A 218 -25.83 -22.91 17.35
N GLN A 219 -26.46 -23.67 16.46
CA GLN A 219 -26.98 -25.01 16.79
C GLN A 219 -25.85 -26.00 17.13
N HIS A 220 -24.68 -25.84 16.49
CA HIS A 220 -23.48 -26.64 16.77
C HIS A 220 -22.67 -26.12 17.96
N GLN A 221 -23.18 -25.12 18.70
CA GLN A 221 -22.52 -24.48 19.84
C GLN A 221 -21.18 -23.79 19.48
N ASP A 222 -20.96 -23.48 18.20
CA ASP A 222 -19.83 -22.68 17.75
C ASP A 222 -20.20 -21.19 17.84
N TRP A 223 -20.34 -20.71 19.09
CA TRP A 223 -20.86 -19.37 19.39
C TRP A 223 -20.00 -18.26 18.82
N ARG A 224 -18.68 -18.46 18.80
CA ARG A 224 -17.72 -17.48 18.30
C ARG A 224 -17.91 -17.25 16.80
N ASN A 225 -17.91 -18.32 16.01
CA ASN A 225 -18.10 -18.21 14.57
C ASN A 225 -19.55 -17.81 14.23
N ALA A 226 -20.53 -18.27 15.00
CA ALA A 226 -21.93 -17.85 14.85
C ALA A 226 -22.10 -16.34 15.02
N ILE A 227 -21.51 -15.73 16.05
CA ILE A 227 -21.54 -14.27 16.26
C ILE A 227 -20.80 -13.52 15.15
N HIS A 228 -19.67 -14.05 14.68
CA HIS A 228 -18.92 -13.46 13.57
C HIS A 228 -19.75 -13.40 12.28
N LEU A 229 -20.41 -14.50 11.89
CA LEU A 229 -21.27 -14.54 10.72
C LEU A 229 -22.54 -13.69 10.89
N ALA A 230 -23.11 -13.68 12.09
CA ALA A 230 -24.25 -12.83 12.42
C ALA A 230 -23.92 -11.33 12.25
N TYR A 231 -22.75 -10.88 12.70
CA TYR A 231 -22.29 -9.51 12.48
C TYR A 231 -22.23 -9.16 10.99
N TRP A 232 -21.60 -10.01 10.17
CA TRP A 232 -21.51 -9.79 8.73
C TRP A 232 -22.86 -9.86 8.01
N ALA A 233 -23.82 -10.64 8.52
CA ALA A 233 -25.20 -10.59 8.04
C ALA A 233 -25.79 -9.18 8.20
N GLY A 234 -25.58 -8.53 9.35
CA GLY A 234 -26.03 -7.16 9.58
C GLY A 234 -25.37 -6.12 8.68
N ILE A 235 -24.06 -6.26 8.42
CA ILE A 235 -23.33 -5.39 7.49
C ILE A 235 -23.82 -5.60 6.04
N ALA A 236 -23.97 -6.86 5.61
CA ALA A 236 -24.49 -7.17 4.28
C ALA A 236 -25.93 -6.67 4.10
N PHE A 237 -26.77 -6.75 5.14
CA PHE A 237 -28.13 -6.20 5.12
C PHE A 237 -28.12 -4.70 4.88
N LEU A 238 -27.32 -3.94 5.64
CA LEU A 238 -27.23 -2.48 5.48
C LEU A 238 -26.63 -2.09 4.13
N GLU A 239 -25.66 -2.84 3.62
CA GLU A 239 -25.06 -2.66 2.31
C GLU A 239 -26.08 -2.88 1.18
N GLU A 240 -26.87 -3.95 1.24
CA GLU A 240 -27.96 -4.23 0.29
C GLU A 240 -29.06 -3.15 0.32
N HIS A 241 -29.32 -2.55 1.49
CA HIS A 241 -30.28 -1.45 1.64
C HIS A 241 -29.69 -0.06 1.34
N GLY A 242 -28.47 -0.01 0.78
CA GLY A 242 -27.87 1.22 0.26
C GLY A 242 -27.24 2.13 1.31
N ALA A 243 -26.95 1.63 2.53
CA ALA A 243 -26.30 2.42 3.57
C ALA A 243 -24.87 2.86 3.17
N TRP A 244 -24.20 2.10 2.31
CA TRP A 244 -22.89 2.45 1.74
C TRP A 244 -22.57 1.62 0.49
N LYS A 245 -21.49 2.02 -0.21
CA LYS A 245 -20.92 1.22 -1.30
C LYS A 245 -20.04 0.09 -0.75
N PRO A 246 -20.10 -1.12 -1.36
CA PRO A 246 -19.22 -2.24 -1.04
C PRO A 246 -17.74 -1.84 -0.97
N ASN A 247 -17.07 -2.10 0.16
CA ASN A 247 -15.63 -1.87 0.30
C ASN A 247 -14.97 -2.92 1.21
N ARG A 248 -14.02 -3.66 0.63
CA ARG A 248 -13.34 -4.82 1.25
C ARG A 248 -12.32 -4.46 2.33
N ALA A 249 -11.90 -3.20 2.41
CA ALA A 249 -10.86 -2.75 3.33
C ALA A 249 -11.41 -2.11 4.61
N ARG A 250 -12.74 -2.01 4.77
CA ARG A 250 -13.34 -1.28 5.88
C ARG A 250 -13.27 -2.05 7.19
N THR A 251 -12.93 -1.32 8.26
CA THR A 251 -12.95 -1.86 9.62
C THR A 251 -14.36 -1.80 10.23
N PRO A 252 -14.68 -2.64 11.23
CA PRO A 252 -15.97 -2.61 11.93
C PRO A 252 -16.39 -1.22 12.44
N ARG A 253 -15.43 -0.47 13.00
CA ARG A 253 -15.67 0.92 13.48
C ARG A 253 -15.87 1.93 12.37
N GLU A 254 -15.43 1.64 11.16
CA GLU A 254 -15.73 2.49 10.00
C GLU A 254 -17.17 2.36 9.56
N TYR A 255 -17.77 1.17 9.62
CA TYR A 255 -19.21 1.01 9.33
C TYR A 255 -20.09 1.81 10.29
N LEU A 256 -19.72 1.88 11.57
CA LEU A 256 -20.40 2.74 12.54
C LEU A 256 -20.34 4.23 12.18
N ARG A 257 -19.22 4.69 11.62
CA ARG A 257 -19.09 6.09 11.19
C ARG A 257 -19.93 6.41 9.95
N LEU A 258 -20.31 5.41 9.16
CA LEU A 258 -21.14 5.58 7.96
C LEU A 258 -22.63 5.63 8.29
N VAL A 259 -23.07 4.84 9.26
CA VAL A 259 -24.43 4.96 9.79
C VAL A 259 -24.46 6.20 10.68
N GLY A 260 -25.10 7.27 10.24
CA GLY A 260 -25.20 8.49 11.03
C GLY A 260 -25.77 8.21 12.42
N ALA A 261 -25.26 8.89 13.46
CA ALA A 261 -25.68 8.65 14.85
C ALA A 261 -27.19 8.85 15.10
N TRP A 262 -27.87 9.58 14.21
CA TRP A 262 -29.29 9.91 14.25
C TRP A 262 -30.19 8.86 13.61
N THR A 263 -29.60 7.87 12.94
CA THR A 263 -30.30 6.83 12.19
C THR A 263 -30.78 5.72 13.14
N PRO A 264 -32.03 5.23 13.04
CA PRO A 264 -32.56 4.17 13.92
C PRO A 264 -31.74 2.88 13.95
N GLN A 265 -31.00 2.62 12.87
CA GLN A 265 -30.10 1.47 12.71
C GLN A 265 -28.76 1.64 13.48
N HIS A 266 -28.43 2.83 13.96
CA HIS A 266 -27.14 3.08 14.63
C HIS A 266 -27.02 2.37 15.98
N PRO A 267 -27.98 2.48 16.94
CA PRO A 267 -27.89 1.77 18.22
C PRO A 267 -27.72 0.24 18.12
N PRO A 268 -28.50 -0.50 17.31
CA PRO A 268 -28.32 -1.95 17.17
C PRO A 268 -26.98 -2.29 16.50
N LEU A 269 -26.53 -1.49 15.52
CA LEU A 269 -25.22 -1.71 14.90
C LEU A 269 -24.05 -1.50 15.87
N VAL A 270 -24.14 -0.51 16.77
CA VAL A 270 -23.15 -0.30 17.85
C VAL A 270 -23.08 -1.52 18.76
N ALA A 271 -24.23 -2.05 19.19
CA ALA A 271 -24.30 -3.23 20.04
C ALA A 271 -23.68 -4.46 19.36
N LEU A 272 -24.03 -4.70 18.09
CA LEU A 272 -23.45 -5.76 17.26
C LEU A 272 -21.94 -5.63 17.10
N THR A 273 -21.46 -4.43 16.77
CA THR A 273 -20.04 -4.15 16.57
C THR A 273 -19.24 -4.37 17.86
N ARG A 274 -19.75 -3.92 19.00
CA ARG A 274 -19.09 -4.11 20.30
C ARG A 274 -18.99 -5.60 20.67
N LYS A 275 -20.06 -6.37 20.47
CA LYS A 275 -20.06 -7.82 20.71
C LYS A 275 -19.06 -8.53 19.81
N PHE A 276 -19.09 -8.21 18.52
CA PHE A 276 -18.14 -8.73 17.55
C PHE A 276 -16.68 -8.42 17.95
N GLU A 277 -16.36 -7.17 18.27
CA GLU A 277 -15.01 -6.79 18.67
C GLU A 277 -14.54 -7.53 19.93
N THR A 278 -15.42 -7.68 20.92
CA THR A 278 -15.07 -8.34 22.19
C THR A 278 -14.86 -9.83 22.00
N VAL A 279 -15.73 -10.49 21.23
CA VAL A 279 -15.68 -11.95 21.01
C VAL A 279 -14.58 -12.32 20.02
N TRP A 280 -14.39 -11.54 18.95
CA TRP A 280 -13.47 -11.89 17.87
C TRP A 280 -12.06 -11.33 18.11
N TYR A 281 -11.92 -10.04 18.40
CA TYR A 281 -10.59 -9.44 18.65
C TYR A 281 -10.15 -9.55 20.09
N GLY A 282 -11.10 -9.46 21.03
CA GLY A 282 -10.83 -9.57 22.47
C GLY A 282 -10.68 -11.00 22.99
N ASP A 283 -10.83 -12.01 22.11
CA ASP A 283 -10.77 -13.44 22.42
C ASP A 283 -11.62 -13.88 23.62
N ARG A 284 -12.70 -13.14 23.92
CA ARG A 284 -13.61 -13.47 25.02
C ARG A 284 -14.40 -14.73 24.65
N PRO A 285 -14.50 -15.73 25.55
CA PRO A 285 -15.37 -16.88 25.33
C PRO A 285 -16.81 -16.39 25.15
N ALA A 286 -17.44 -16.79 24.06
CA ALA A 286 -18.84 -16.51 23.77
C ALA A 286 -19.72 -17.70 24.18
N GLY A 287 -20.88 -17.39 24.75
CA GLY A 287 -21.90 -18.39 25.07
C GLY A 287 -23.20 -18.19 24.29
N GLU A 288 -24.15 -19.09 24.53
CA GLU A 288 -25.49 -19.04 23.92
C GLU A 288 -26.20 -17.69 24.16
N THR A 289 -26.08 -17.14 25.37
CA THR A 289 -26.65 -15.82 25.70
C THR A 289 -26.08 -14.71 24.82
N ASP A 290 -24.76 -14.70 24.58
CA ASP A 290 -24.13 -13.70 23.71
C ASP A 290 -24.63 -13.81 22.27
N PHE A 291 -24.84 -15.03 21.78
CA PHE A 291 -25.39 -15.29 20.45
C PHE A 291 -26.86 -14.87 20.35
N ARG A 292 -27.69 -15.20 21.35
CA ARG A 292 -29.11 -14.80 21.40
C ARG A 292 -29.28 -13.29 21.42
N GLU A 293 -28.44 -12.59 22.18
CA GLU A 293 -28.41 -11.13 22.18
C GLU A 293 -27.98 -10.56 20.82
N THR A 294 -26.99 -11.18 20.15
CA THR A 294 -26.58 -10.80 18.79
C THR A 294 -27.74 -10.94 17.80
N LEU A 295 -28.52 -12.03 17.86
CA LEU A 295 -29.71 -12.20 17.02
C LEU A 295 -30.78 -11.14 17.32
N GLY A 296 -31.02 -10.81 18.59
CA GLY A 296 -31.96 -9.76 18.97
C GLY A 296 -31.58 -8.37 18.42
N GLU A 297 -30.28 -8.04 18.38
CA GLU A 297 -29.83 -6.78 17.77
C GLU A 297 -29.94 -6.80 16.23
N LEU A 298 -29.76 -7.96 15.58
CA LEU A 298 -30.01 -8.10 14.14
C LEU A 298 -31.49 -7.92 13.79
N GLU A 299 -32.40 -8.47 14.59
CA GLU A 299 -33.84 -8.27 14.41
C GLU A 299 -34.23 -6.80 14.55
N ARG A 300 -33.62 -6.08 15.51
CA ARG A 300 -33.80 -4.62 15.67
C ARG A 300 -33.21 -3.83 14.50
N LEU A 301 -32.18 -4.35 13.85
CA LEU A 301 -31.62 -3.77 12.62
C LEU A 301 -32.56 -3.96 11.42
N GLY A 302 -33.46 -4.96 11.47
CA GLY A 302 -34.42 -5.29 10.42
C GLY A 302 -34.13 -6.62 9.70
N CYS A 303 -33.14 -7.39 10.15
CA CYS A 303 -32.83 -8.71 9.61
C CYS A 303 -33.85 -9.75 10.14
N ARG A 304 -34.75 -10.25 9.28
CA ARG A 304 -35.77 -11.28 9.61
C ARG A 304 -35.78 -12.47 8.66
#